data_AF-A0A1F6EJP6-F1
#
_entry.id   AF-A0A1F6EJP6-F1
#
_cell.length_a   1.000
_cell.length_b   1.000
_cell.length_c   1.000
_cell.angle_alpha   90.00
_cell.angle_beta   90.00
_cell.angle_gamma   90.00
#
_symmetry.space_group_name_H-M   'P 1'
#
loop_
_entity.id
_entity.type
_entity.pdbx_description
1 polymer ?
#
loop_
_entity_poly.entity_id
_entity_poly.type
_entity_poly.pdbx_seq_one_letter_code
_entity_poly.pdbx_strand_id
1 'polypeptide(L)'
;MDESKHQQLQKMFDATKKILDNKESSGLSEENIKELEHTLAAISGALLSSWLPRGIVRKLLLFFFLLIGIFGSLFYSYYFLISFVIAGTFSPRIVGETAIFVGRMKGN
;
A
#
# COMPACT_ATOMS: atom_id res chain seq x y z
N MET A 1 3.18 17.63 -2.21
CA MET A 1 4.52 17.03 -2.13
C MET A 1 5.34 17.71 -3.19
N ASP A 2 6.51 18.24 -2.84
CA ASP A 2 7.37 18.96 -3.78
C ASP A 2 7.81 18.00 -4.90
N GLU A 3 7.61 18.37 -6.16
CA GLU A 3 7.80 17.48 -7.33
C GLU A 3 9.22 16.90 -7.37
N SER A 4 10.20 17.69 -6.90
CA SER A 4 11.59 17.28 -6.75
C SER A 4 11.79 16.12 -5.76
N LYS A 5 11.05 16.09 -4.65
CA LYS A 5 11.14 15.03 -3.63
C LYS A 5 10.55 13.71 -4.13
N HIS A 6 9.48 13.78 -4.92
CA HIS A 6 8.89 12.57 -5.53
C HIS A 6 9.86 11.91 -6.50
N GLN A 7 10.48 12.71 -7.38
CA GLN A 7 11.50 12.21 -8.32
C GLN A 7 12.73 11.63 -7.61
N GLN A 8 13.17 12.23 -6.50
CA GLN A 8 14.26 11.69 -5.68
C GLN A 8 13.90 10.33 -5.07
N LEU A 9 12.70 10.21 -4.48
CA LEU A 9 12.20 8.95 -3.93
C LEU A 9 12.08 7.85 -4.99
N GLN A 10 11.65 8.22 -6.20
CA GLN A 10 11.52 7.28 -7.31
C GLN A 10 12.88 6.78 -7.79
N LYS A 11 13.87 7.66 -7.93
CA LYS A 11 15.26 7.28 -8.24
C LYS A 11 15.87 6.38 -7.16
N MET A 12 15.62 6.67 -5.88
CA MET A 12 16.06 5.83 -4.77
C MET A 12 15.39 4.45 -4.82
N PHE A 13 14.08 4.40 -5.07
CA PHE A 13 13.35 3.14 -5.24
C PHE A 13 13.95 2.27 -6.34
N ASP A 14 14.16 2.84 -7.54
CA ASP A 14 14.70 2.13 -8.69
C ASP A 14 16.13 1.63 -8.42
N ALA A 15 16.96 2.44 -7.77
CA ALA A 15 18.32 2.06 -7.39
C ALA A 15 18.33 0.91 -6.37
N THR A 16 17.55 1.00 -5.29
CA THR A 16 17.46 -0.04 -4.27
C THR A 16 16.91 -1.35 -4.84
N LYS A 17 15.89 -1.26 -5.70
CA LYS A 17 15.32 -2.43 -6.39
C LYS A 17 16.36 -3.10 -7.29
N LYS A 18 17.11 -2.33 -8.06
CA LYS A 18 18.16 -2.87 -8.95
C LYS A 18 19.26 -3.59 -8.18
N ILE A 19 19.63 -3.11 -6.99
CA ILE A 19 20.61 -3.80 -6.12
C ILE A 19 20.03 -5.10 -5.59
N LEU A 20 18.75 -5.09 -5.16
CA LEU A 20 18.07 -6.28 -4.67
C LEU A 20 17.87 -7.35 -5.75
N ASP A 21 17.55 -6.95 -6.98
CA ASP A 21 17.41 -7.86 -8.13
C ASP A 21 18.77 -8.50 -8.52
N ASN A 22 19.89 -7.81 -8.28
CA ASN A 22 21.25 -8.32 -8.52
C ASN A 22 21.90 -8.95 -7.27
N LYS A 23 21.12 -9.28 -6.23
CA LYS A 23 21.66 -9.77 -4.95
C LYS A 23 22.54 -11.02 -5.07
N GLU A 24 22.24 -11.92 -6.01
CA GLU A 24 23.03 -13.14 -6.26
C GLU A 24 24.43 -12.85 -6.82
N SER A 25 24.59 -11.79 -7.62
CA SER A 25 25.90 -11.41 -8.19
C SER A 25 26.74 -10.56 -7.23
N SER A 26 26.14 -10.06 -6.15
CA SER A 26 26.73 -9.02 -5.29
C SER A 26 27.39 -9.57 -4.02
N GLY A 27 27.20 -10.87 -3.70
CA GLY A 27 27.73 -11.49 -2.48
C GLY A 27 27.20 -10.88 -1.18
N LEU A 28 25.99 -10.31 -1.20
CA LEU A 28 25.41 -9.62 -0.05
C LEU A 28 25.02 -10.62 1.06
N SER A 29 25.33 -10.27 2.31
CA SER A 29 24.83 -10.97 3.50
C SER A 29 23.30 -10.89 3.57
N GLU A 30 22.65 -11.91 4.14
CA GLU A 30 21.20 -11.93 4.36
C GLU A 30 20.70 -10.73 5.19
N GLU A 31 21.52 -10.23 6.11
CA GLU A 31 21.19 -9.06 6.94
C GLU A 31 21.08 -7.79 6.07
N ASN A 32 22.00 -7.61 5.13
CA ASN A 32 21.99 -6.47 4.20
C ASN A 32 20.80 -6.57 3.23
N ILE A 33 20.45 -7.78 2.78
CA ILE A 33 19.28 -8.01 1.93
C ILE A 33 18.00 -7.58 2.66
N LYS A 34 17.86 -7.97 3.92
CA LYS A 34 16.70 -7.63 4.75
C LYS A 34 16.61 -6.13 5.03
N GLU A 35 17.74 -5.46 5.23
CA GLU A 35 17.81 -4.01 5.39
C GLU A 35 17.42 -3.27 4.09
N LEU A 36 17.86 -3.77 2.94
CA LEU A 36 17.47 -3.24 1.62
C LEU A 36 15.96 -3.43 1.36
N GLU A 37 15.40 -4.60 1.69
CA GLU A 37 13.96 -4.85 1.58
C GLU A 37 13.15 -3.92 2.49
N HIS A 38 13.62 -3.70 3.73
CA HIS A 38 12.98 -2.77 4.65
C HIS A 38 13.04 -1.32 4.13
N THR A 39 14.18 -0.92 3.58
CA THR A 39 14.37 0.39 2.95
C THR A 39 13.46 0.56 1.74
N LEU A 40 13.35 -0.47 0.88
CA LEU A 40 12.47 -0.47 -0.27
C LEU A 40 10.99 -0.35 0.16
N ALA A 41 10.58 -1.05 1.21
CA ALA A 41 9.23 -0.96 1.77
C ALA A 41 8.91 0.44 2.31
N ALA A 42 9.87 1.08 3.01
CA ALA A 42 9.72 2.45 3.49
C ALA A 42 9.59 3.47 2.34
N ILE A 43 10.43 3.34 1.30
CA ILE A 43 10.36 4.21 0.11
C ILE A 43 9.04 4.00 -0.64
N SER A 44 8.58 2.76 -0.78
CA SER A 44 7.28 2.43 -1.38
C SER A 44 6.14 3.06 -0.61
N GLY A 45 6.18 2.98 0.72
CA GLY A 45 5.21 3.63 1.59
C GLY A 45 5.21 5.15 1.41
N ALA A 46 6.38 5.78 1.31
CA ALA A 46 6.51 7.21 1.08
C ALA A 46 5.97 7.64 -0.29
N LEU A 47 6.25 6.88 -1.37
CA LEU A 47 5.74 7.13 -2.71
C LEU A 47 4.20 7.00 -2.77
N LEU A 48 3.65 5.93 -2.18
CA LEU A 48 2.21 5.69 -2.11
C LEU A 48 1.48 6.68 -1.19
N SER A 49 2.18 7.29 -0.23
CA SER A 49 1.60 8.23 0.74
C SER A 49 1.00 9.50 0.13
N SER A 50 1.35 9.82 -1.12
CA SER A 50 0.76 10.92 -1.88
C SER A 50 -0.55 10.55 -2.57
N TRP A 51 -0.74 9.26 -2.87
CA TRP A 51 -1.94 8.75 -3.53
C TRP A 51 -3.00 8.31 -2.51
N LEU A 52 -2.59 7.76 -1.36
CA LEU A 52 -3.52 7.40 -0.31
C LEU A 52 -3.89 8.61 0.57
N PRO A 53 -5.18 8.97 0.69
CA PRO A 53 -5.60 10.02 1.61
C PRO A 53 -5.21 9.64 3.04
N ARG A 54 -4.61 10.60 3.76
CA ARG A 54 -4.15 10.43 5.15
C ARG A 54 -5.03 11.21 6.12
N GLY A 55 -5.04 10.78 7.38
CA GLY A 55 -5.72 11.50 8.46
C GLY A 55 -7.25 11.54 8.32
N ILE A 56 -7.83 12.73 8.46
CA ILE A 56 -9.28 12.96 8.51
C ILE A 56 -9.96 12.66 7.17
N VAL A 57 -9.31 12.99 6.04
CA VAL A 57 -9.87 12.74 4.70
C VAL A 57 -10.11 11.25 4.47
N ARG A 58 -9.18 10.40 4.91
CA ARG A 58 -9.35 8.93 4.84
C ARG A 58 -10.56 8.46 5.65
N LYS A 59 -10.73 9.00 6.86
CA LYS A 59 -11.85 8.65 7.75
C LYS A 59 -13.19 9.09 7.13
N LEU A 60 -13.22 10.27 6.50
CA LEU A 60 -14.38 10.77 5.79
C LEU A 60 -14.75 9.87 4.61
N LEU A 61 -13.79 9.47 3.78
CA LEU A 61 -14.05 8.56 2.65
C LEU A 61 -14.55 7.20 3.13
N LEU A 62 -13.90 6.62 4.14
CA LEU A 62 -14.34 5.34 4.72
C LEU A 62 -15.77 5.45 5.25
N PHE A 63 -16.07 6.51 6.02
CA PHE A 63 -17.40 6.75 6.56
C PHE A 63 -18.44 6.98 5.46
N PHE A 64 -18.10 7.73 4.42
CA PHE A 64 -18.97 7.98 3.27
C PHE A 64 -19.33 6.69 2.52
N PHE A 65 -18.34 5.87 2.18
CA PHE A 65 -18.60 4.59 1.50
C PHE A 65 -19.32 3.59 2.40
N LEU A 66 -19.04 3.59 3.71
CA LEU A 66 -19.77 2.78 4.68
C LEU A 66 -21.27 3.18 4.72
N LEU A 67 -21.57 4.48 4.76
CA LEU A 67 -22.94 4.98 4.75
C LEU A 67 -23.65 4.61 3.45
N ILE A 68 -23.00 4.77 2.30
CA ILE A 68 -23.55 4.37 0.99
C ILE A 68 -23.91 2.88 0.99
N GLY A 69 -23.03 2.02 1.53
CA GLY A 69 -23.28 0.59 1.63
C GLY A 69 -24.45 0.25 2.52
N ILE A 70 -24.55 0.89 3.69
CA ILE A 70 -25.66 0.71 4.63
C ILE A 70 -26.98 1.16 3.99
N PHE A 71 -27.04 2.38 3.46
CA PHE A 71 -28.24 2.91 2.81
C PHE A 71 -28.65 2.04 1.62
N GLY A 72 -27.72 1.70 0.74
CA GLY A 72 -28.03 0.88 -0.44
C GLY A 72 -28.47 -0.55 -0.11
N SER A 73 -27.97 -1.12 0.99
CA SER A 73 -28.42 -2.42 1.51
C SER A 73 -29.89 -2.37 1.97
N LEU A 74 -30.31 -1.27 2.61
CA LEU A 74 -31.71 -1.07 3.02
C LEU A 74 -32.68 -0.97 1.83
N PHE A 75 -32.20 -0.56 0.65
CA PHE A 75 -32.98 -0.48 -0.59
C PHE A 75 -32.83 -1.70 -1.50
N TYR A 76 -32.32 -2.84 -1.00
CA TYR A 76 -32.17 -4.13 -1.70
C TYR A 76 -31.38 -4.10 -3.02
N SER A 77 -30.51 -3.10 -3.21
CA SER A 77 -29.73 -2.98 -4.44
C SER A 77 -28.31 -3.52 -4.22
N TYR A 78 -28.06 -4.72 -4.76
CA TYR A 78 -26.78 -5.42 -4.66
C TYR A 78 -25.59 -4.60 -5.18
N TYR A 79 -25.83 -3.65 -6.09
CA TYR A 79 -24.80 -2.74 -6.60
C TYR A 79 -24.13 -1.92 -5.50
N PHE A 80 -24.84 -1.62 -4.42
CA PHE A 80 -24.27 -0.84 -3.32
C PHE A 80 -23.35 -1.66 -2.42
N LEU A 81 -23.36 -3.00 -2.51
CA LEU A 81 -22.41 -3.83 -1.75
C LEU A 81 -20.96 -3.58 -2.17
N ILE A 82 -20.73 -3.11 -3.40
CA ILE A 82 -19.38 -2.77 -3.88
C ILE A 82 -18.76 -1.61 -3.07
N SER A 83 -19.59 -0.76 -2.46
CA SER A 83 -19.09 0.33 -1.61
C SER A 83 -18.42 -0.18 -0.33
N PHE A 84 -18.79 -1.35 0.18
CA PHE A 84 -18.07 -1.98 1.29
C PHE A 84 -16.68 -2.48 0.88
N VAL A 85 -16.54 -2.98 -0.35
CA VAL A 85 -15.25 -3.38 -0.91
C VAL A 85 -14.34 -2.15 -1.04
N ILE A 86 -14.89 -1.05 -1.58
CA ILE A 86 -14.18 0.23 -1.70
C ILE A 86 -13.81 0.79 -0.31
N ALA A 87 -14.72 0.74 0.67
CA ALA A 87 -14.42 1.15 2.04
C ALA A 87 -13.26 0.33 2.64
N GLY A 88 -13.23 -0.98 2.34
CA GLY A 88 -12.16 -1.89 2.75
C GLY A 88 -10.78 -1.46 2.25
N THR A 89 -10.65 -0.93 1.03
CA THR A 89 -9.36 -0.47 0.48
C THR A 89 -8.80 0.76 1.21
N PHE A 90 -9.66 1.53 1.89
CA PHE A 90 -9.23 2.66 2.71
C PHE A 90 -8.92 2.30 4.17
N SER A 91 -9.15 1.05 4.58
CA SER A 91 -8.87 0.57 5.93
C SER A 91 -7.40 0.14 6.07
N PRO A 92 -6.59 0.81 6.92
CA PRO A 92 -5.18 0.45 7.10
C PRO A 92 -4.97 -0.97 7.63
N ARG A 93 -5.91 -1.47 8.45
CA ARG A 93 -5.86 -2.85 8.97
C ARG A 93 -6.04 -3.86 7.86
N ILE A 94 -7.07 -3.70 7.04
CA ILE A 94 -7.40 -4.65 5.95
C ILE A 94 -6.26 -4.66 4.92
N VAL A 95 -5.76 -3.49 4.53
CA VAL A 95 -4.64 -3.39 3.59
C VAL A 95 -3.36 -4.02 4.15
N GLY A 96 -3.06 -3.78 5.44
CA GLY A 96 -1.90 -4.38 6.11
C GLY A 96 -1.99 -5.90 6.21
N GLU A 97 -3.13 -6.43 6.64
CA GLU A 97 -3.39 -7.87 6.71
C GLU A 97 -3.32 -8.52 5.32
N THR A 98 -3.88 -7.86 4.30
CA THR A 98 -3.84 -8.34 2.91
C THR A 98 -2.42 -8.35 2.36
N ALA A 99 -1.62 -7.31 2.64
CA ALA A 99 -0.22 -7.26 2.22
C ALA A 99 0.62 -8.36 2.86
N ILE A 100 0.40 -8.64 4.16
CA ILE A 100 1.04 -9.77 4.86
C ILE A 100 0.60 -11.10 4.26
N PHE A 101 -0.70 -11.27 4.00
CA PHE A 101 -1.25 -12.48 3.40
C PHE A 101 -0.66 -12.75 2.01
N VAL A 102 -0.59 -11.73 1.16
CA VAL A 102 0.02 -11.81 -0.17
C VAL A 102 1.52 -12.11 -0.06
N GLY A 103 2.22 -11.49 0.89
CA GLY A 103 3.63 -11.77 1.16
C GLY A 103 3.87 -13.24 1.53
N ARG A 104 2.99 -13.82 2.37
CA ARG A 104 3.04 -15.26 2.71
C ARG A 104 2.76 -16.17 1.53
N MET A 105 1.83 -15.81 0.64
CA MET A 105 1.54 -16.62 -0.55
C MET A 105 2.65 -16.58 -1.60
N LYS A 106 3.41 -15.48 -1.68
CA LYS A 106 4.50 -15.30 -2.65
C LYS A 106 5.86 -15.78 -2.13
N GLY A 107 6.00 -15.94 -0.82
CA GLY A 107 7.20 -16.45 -0.14
C GLY A 107 7.21 -17.97 0.07
N ASN A 108 6.41 -18.72 -0.69
CA ASN A 108 6.37 -20.18 -0.76
C ASN A 108 6.60 -20.62 -2.22
#